data_AF-A0A1B6D235-F1
#
_entry.id   AF-A0A1B6D235-F1
#
_cell.length_a   1.000
_cell.length_b   1.000
_cell.length_c   1.000
_cell.angle_alpha   90.00
_cell.angle_beta   90.00
_cell.angle_gamma   90.00
#
_symmetry.space_group_name_H-M   'P 1'
#
loop_
_entity.id
_entity.type
_entity.pdbx_description
1 polymer ?
#
loop_
_entity_poly.entity_id
_entity_poly.type
_entity_poly.pdbx_seq_one_letter_code
_entity_poly.pdbx_strand_id
1 'polypeptide(L)'
;RTRLTPVLAVLLEVFLSLFYLILGNNIMTLIEFYSFLNWIYYGLAMITVFVFRHKMPDANRPLKVPLIIPAIIGIIAALLSIIPVVLEPSMNFIIAVVLILVGTALYYPLVYKKYKVPGVGKFNKFVLSYLDIVPPQDED
;
A
#
# COMPACT_ATOMS: atom_id res chain seq x y z
N ARG A 1 12.37 10.01 -28.42
CA ARG A 1 12.56 9.03 -27.32
C ARG A 1 12.81 9.79 -26.02
N THR A 2 11.79 10.42 -25.45
CA THR A 2 11.98 11.50 -24.43
C THR A 2 10.87 11.58 -23.37
N ARG A 3 9.99 10.58 -23.24
CA ARG A 3 9.02 10.54 -22.14
C ARG A 3 9.38 9.42 -21.18
N LEU A 4 10.07 9.78 -20.10
CA LEU A 4 10.33 8.93 -18.94
C LEU A 4 9.09 8.91 -18.04
N THR A 5 7.98 8.42 -18.58
CA THR A 5 6.72 8.28 -17.85
C THR A 5 6.54 6.81 -17.43
N PRO A 6 6.11 6.52 -16.19
CA PRO A 6 5.92 5.15 -15.70
C PRO A 6 4.64 4.52 -16.29
N VAL A 7 4.59 4.35 -17.62
CA VAL A 7 3.39 3.91 -18.37
C VAL A 7 2.86 2.57 -17.84
N LEU A 8 3.73 1.60 -17.56
CA LEU A 8 3.33 0.31 -17.03
C LEU A 8 2.63 0.42 -15.67
N ALA A 9 3.12 1.30 -14.79
CA ALA A 9 2.50 1.51 -13.48
C ALA A 9 1.10 2.12 -13.62
N VAL A 10 0.96 3.13 -14.48
CA VAL A 10 -0.33 3.78 -14.75
C VAL A 10 -1.33 2.80 -15.37
N LEU A 11 -0.90 1.94 -16.30
CA LEU A 11 -1.77 0.93 -16.89
C LEU A 11 -2.27 -0.09 -15.86
N LEU A 12 -1.40 -0.53 -14.94
CA LEU A 12 -1.81 -1.41 -13.85
C LEU A 12 -2.79 -0.74 -12.89
N GLU A 13 -2.57 0.54 -12.58
CA GLU A 13 -3.49 1.33 -11.75
C GLU A 13 -4.87 1.49 -12.41
N VAL A 14 -4.90 1.85 -13.70
CA VAL A 14 -6.16 1.98 -14.46
C VAL A 14 -6.88 0.64 -14.58
N PHE A 15 -6.15 -0.45 -14.82
CA PHE A 15 -6.73 -1.78 -14.85
C PHE A 15 -7.38 -2.15 -13.50
N LEU A 16 -6.67 -1.90 -12.40
CA LEU A 16 -7.15 -2.20 -11.06
C LEU A 16 -8.36 -1.33 -10.69
N SER A 17 -8.36 -0.04 -11.06
CA SER A 17 -9.49 0.86 -10.80
C SER A 17 -10.74 0.45 -11.58
N LEU A 18 -10.59 0.06 -12.85
CA LEU A 18 -11.69 -0.49 -13.64
C LEU A 18 -12.22 -1.80 -13.04
N PHE A 19 -11.34 -2.68 -12.58
CA PHE A 19 -11.73 -3.92 -11.92
C PHE A 19 -12.56 -3.66 -10.66
N TYR A 20 -12.14 -2.74 -9.80
CA TYR A 20 -12.91 -2.34 -8.61
C TYR A 20 -14.23 -1.64 -8.96
N LEU A 21 -14.27 -0.86 -10.03
CA LEU A 21 -15.51 -0.22 -10.49
C LEU A 21 -16.54 -1.26 -10.96
N ILE A 22 -16.10 -2.28 -11.70
CA ILE A 22 -16.98 -3.35 -12.20
C ILE A 22 -17.48 -4.24 -11.05
N LEU A 23 -16.62 -4.53 -10.06
CA LEU A 23 -17.01 -5.33 -8.89
C LEU A 23 -17.82 -4.56 -7.85
N GLY A 24 -17.66 -3.24 -7.81
CA GLY A 24 -18.33 -2.37 -6.85
C GLY A 24 -19.81 -2.19 -7.17
N ASN A 25 -20.68 -2.57 -6.24
CA ASN A 25 -22.13 -2.43 -6.40
C ASN A 25 -22.59 -0.96 -6.27
N ASN A 26 -21.84 -0.13 -5.50
CA ASN A 26 -22.09 1.30 -5.29
C ASN A 26 -20.76 2.03 -5.01
N ILE A 27 -20.63 3.27 -5.47
CA ILE A 27 -19.48 4.13 -5.19
C ILE A 27 -19.25 4.34 -3.68
N MET A 28 -20.32 4.42 -2.88
CA MET A 28 -20.19 4.60 -1.43
C MET A 28 -19.46 3.45 -0.75
N THR A 29 -19.77 2.22 -1.16
CA THR A 29 -19.09 1.02 -0.66
C THR A 29 -17.58 1.05 -0.96
N LEU A 30 -17.21 1.59 -2.13
CA LEU A 30 -15.81 1.75 -2.53
C LEU A 30 -15.10 2.81 -1.67
N ILE A 31 -15.76 3.93 -1.38
CA ILE A 31 -15.24 5.00 -0.52
C ILE A 31 -15.05 4.49 0.90
N GLU A 32 -16.01 3.76 1.45
CA GLU A 32 -15.93 3.18 2.80
C GLU A 32 -14.79 2.18 2.92
N PHE A 33 -14.65 1.29 1.93
CA PHE A 33 -13.54 0.33 1.85
C PHE A 33 -12.17 1.00 1.79
N TYR A 34 -12.00 1.98 0.88
CA TYR A 34 -10.75 2.71 0.72
C TYR A 34 -10.40 3.54 1.95
N SER A 35 -11.40 4.22 2.54
CA SER A 35 -11.21 5.03 3.74
C SER A 35 -10.78 4.17 4.94
N PHE A 36 -11.42 3.01 5.12
CA PHE A 36 -11.05 2.07 6.16
C PHE A 36 -9.58 1.61 6.04
N LEU A 37 -9.15 1.22 4.83
CA LEU A 37 -7.76 0.85 4.56
C LEU A 37 -6.78 2.00 4.87
N ASN A 38 -7.11 3.22 4.44
CA ASN A 38 -6.27 4.39 4.69
C ASN A 38 -6.10 4.68 6.18
N TRP A 39 -7.17 4.58 6.97
CA TRP A 39 -7.07 4.78 8.42
C TRP A 39 -6.20 3.71 9.09
N ILE A 40 -6.27 2.46 8.66
CA ILE A 40 -5.34 1.42 9.13
C ILE A 40 -3.89 1.81 8.82
N TYR A 41 -3.59 2.20 7.58
CA TYR A 41 -2.23 2.58 7.18
C TYR A 41 -1.73 3.83 7.90
N TYR A 42 -2.58 4.83 8.12
CA TYR A 42 -2.23 5.99 8.94
C TYR A 42 -1.94 5.60 10.40
N GLY A 43 -2.73 4.70 10.99
CA GLY A 43 -2.47 4.16 12.32
C GLY A 43 -1.09 3.48 12.40
N LEU A 44 -0.78 2.61 11.43
CA LEU A 44 0.52 1.94 11.32
C LEU A 44 1.68 2.93 11.13
N ALA A 45 1.49 3.95 10.30
CA ALA A 45 2.49 5.00 10.08
C ALA A 45 2.77 5.77 11.39
N MET A 46 1.73 6.13 12.16
CA MET A 46 1.91 6.80 13.45
C MET A 46 2.63 5.90 14.46
N ILE A 47 2.26 4.62 14.56
CA ILE A 47 2.95 3.64 15.42
C ILE A 47 4.44 3.56 15.05
N THR A 48 4.76 3.56 13.76
CA THR A 48 6.14 3.52 13.27
C THR A 48 6.97 4.71 13.78
N VAL A 49 6.38 5.92 13.85
CA VAL A 49 7.05 7.10 14.42
C VAL A 49 7.41 6.88 15.89
N PHE A 50 6.51 6.29 16.69
CA PHE A 50 6.80 5.95 18.08
C PHE A 50 7.90 4.90 18.18
N VAL A 51 7.80 3.81 17.39
CA VAL A 51 8.77 2.71 17.40
C VAL A 51 10.17 3.21 17.02
N PHE A 52 10.31 3.99 15.94
CA PHE A 52 11.61 4.52 15.52
C PHE A 52 12.16 5.57 16.47
N ARG A 53 11.32 6.27 17.23
CA ARG A 53 11.82 7.18 18.26
C ARG A 53 12.53 6.45 19.40
N HIS A 54 12.10 5.24 19.71
CA HIS A 54 12.73 4.38 20.71
C HIS A 54 13.89 3.57 20.13
N LYS A 55 13.73 3.02 18.92
CA LYS A 55 14.74 2.14 18.30
C LYS A 55 15.92 2.88 17.69
N MET A 56 15.72 4.11 17.23
CA MET A 56 16.74 4.95 16.58
C MET A 56 16.75 6.37 17.18
N PRO A 57 17.14 6.52 18.46
CA PRO A 57 17.15 7.82 19.12
C PRO A 57 18.12 8.81 18.46
N ASP A 58 19.30 8.34 18.04
CA ASP A 58 20.41 9.17 17.53
C ASP A 58 20.35 9.46 16.02
N ALA A 59 19.29 9.05 15.33
CA ALA A 59 19.13 9.36 13.91
C ALA A 59 19.03 10.88 13.69
N ASN A 60 19.71 11.41 12.66
CA ASN A 60 19.60 12.82 12.27
C ASN A 60 18.16 13.13 11.84
N ARG A 61 17.51 14.10 12.50
CA ARG A 61 16.10 14.49 12.24
C ARG A 61 16.05 15.95 11.82
N PRO A 62 16.06 16.24 10.50
CA PRO A 62 15.96 17.61 9.99
C PRO A 62 14.70 18.35 10.45
N LEU A 63 13.59 17.62 10.62
CA LEU A 63 12.33 18.13 11.17
C LEU A 63 11.86 17.24 12.33
N LYS A 64 11.78 17.81 13.53
CA LYS A 64 11.35 17.11 14.75
C LYS A 64 9.90 17.45 15.08
N VAL A 65 8.98 16.55 14.71
CA VAL A 65 7.57 16.70 15.08
C VAL A 65 7.34 16.37 16.56
N PRO A 66 6.50 17.14 17.28
CA PRO A 66 6.02 16.78 18.62
C PRO A 66 5.26 15.46 18.60
N LEU A 67 5.50 14.58 19.59
CA LEU A 67 4.86 13.26 19.69
C LEU A 67 3.33 13.31 19.87
N ILE A 68 2.81 14.45 20.33
CA ILE A 68 1.38 14.66 20.53
C ILE A 68 0.62 14.54 19.20
N ILE A 69 1.22 15.01 18.09
CA ILE A 69 0.56 14.98 16.78
C ILE A 69 0.37 13.53 16.29
N PRO A 70 1.41 12.67 16.22
CA PRO A 70 1.22 11.26 15.91
C PRO A 70 0.30 10.52 16.89
N ALA A 71 0.29 10.90 18.17
CA ALA A 71 -0.58 10.28 19.16
C ALA A 71 -2.05 10.54 18.84
N ILE A 72 -2.42 11.80 18.60
CA ILE A 72 -3.79 12.20 18.27
C ILE A 72 -4.24 11.53 16.96
N ILE A 73 -3.42 11.59 15.91
CA ILE A 73 -3.75 10.98 14.62
C ILE A 73 -3.88 9.45 14.76
N GLY A 74 -3.01 8.81 15.54
CA GLY A 74 -3.08 7.37 15.81
C GLY A 74 -4.37 6.98 16.54
N ILE A 75 -4.82 7.78 17.51
CA ILE A 75 -6.10 7.56 18.22
C ILE A 75 -7.28 7.74 17.26
N ILE A 76 -7.31 8.81 16.46
CA ILE A 76 -8.37 9.04 15.47
C ILE A 76 -8.41 7.89 14.46
N ALA A 77 -7.26 7.45 13.97
CA ALA A 77 -7.14 6.32 13.05
C ALA A 77 -7.66 5.01 13.67
N ALA A 78 -7.37 4.75 14.94
CA ALA A 78 -7.90 3.59 15.65
C ALA A 78 -9.43 3.68 15.81
N LEU A 79 -9.97 4.84 16.17
CA LEU A 79 -11.42 5.02 16.29
C LEU A 79 -12.11 4.83 14.94
N LEU A 80 -11.62 5.48 13.88
CA LEU A 80 -12.24 5.43 12.56
C LEU A 80 -12.09 4.08 11.84
N SER A 81 -11.16 3.22 12.29
CA SER A 81 -11.06 1.84 11.81
C SER A 81 -11.87 0.86 12.66
N ILE A 82 -11.87 1.01 14.00
CA ILE A 82 -12.55 0.06 14.89
C ILE A 82 -14.07 0.28 14.93
N ILE A 83 -14.52 1.53 15.00
CA ILE A 83 -15.95 1.87 15.07
C ILE A 83 -16.77 1.24 13.93
N PRO A 84 -16.42 1.39 12.64
CA PRO A 84 -17.21 0.79 11.57
C PRO A 84 -17.22 -0.74 11.62
N VAL A 85 -16.14 -1.36 12.08
CA VAL A 85 -16.06 -2.83 12.21
C VAL A 85 -17.00 -3.35 13.30
N VAL A 86 -17.14 -2.63 14.42
CA VAL A 86 -17.96 -3.05 15.56
C VAL A 86 -19.44 -2.72 15.35
N LEU A 87 -19.75 -1.53 14.85
CA LEU A 87 -21.12 -1.06 14.72
C LEU A 87 -21.80 -1.58 13.46
N GLU A 88 -21.08 -1.66 12.34
CA GLU A 88 -21.62 -2.03 11.03
C GLU A 88 -20.67 -3.02 10.33
N PRO A 89 -20.54 -4.25 10.85
CA PRO A 89 -19.62 -5.24 10.31
C PRO A 89 -19.99 -5.59 8.86
N SER A 90 -19.21 -5.07 7.91
CA SER A 90 -19.35 -5.36 6.49
C SER A 90 -18.32 -6.41 6.04
N MET A 91 -18.71 -7.22 5.05
CA MET A 91 -17.79 -8.20 4.43
C MET A 91 -16.56 -7.53 3.80
N ASN A 92 -16.70 -6.27 3.36
CA ASN A 92 -15.63 -5.51 2.74
C ASN A 92 -14.46 -5.26 3.68
N PHE A 93 -14.71 -5.05 4.98
CA PHE A 93 -13.65 -4.88 5.97
C PHE A 93 -12.84 -6.16 6.18
N ILE A 94 -13.49 -7.32 6.16
CA ILE A 94 -12.82 -8.62 6.24
C ILE A 94 -11.94 -8.83 5.02
N ILE A 95 -12.46 -8.54 3.81
CA ILE A 95 -11.69 -8.61 2.56
C ILE A 95 -10.47 -7.69 2.63
N ALA A 96 -10.61 -6.46 3.14
CA ALA A 96 -9.51 -5.52 3.33
C ALA A 96 -8.40 -6.11 4.22
N VAL A 97 -8.75 -6.66 5.38
CA VAL A 97 -7.78 -7.28 6.30
C VAL A 97 -7.10 -8.48 5.65
N VAL A 98 -7.86 -9.34 4.95
CA VAL A 98 -7.31 -10.48 4.22
C VAL A 98 -6.33 -10.03 3.15
N LEU A 99 -6.63 -8.97 2.38
CA LEU A 99 -5.72 -8.43 1.37
C LEU A 99 -4.41 -7.92 1.99
N ILE A 100 -4.46 -7.23 3.14
CA ILE A 100 -3.26 -6.80 3.87
C ILE A 100 -2.43 -8.01 4.32
N LEU A 101 -3.08 -9.05 4.86
CA LEU A 101 -2.41 -10.27 5.28
C LEU A 101 -1.80 -11.04 4.11
N VAL A 102 -2.50 -11.11 2.97
CA VAL A 102 -1.99 -11.73 1.74
C VAL A 102 -0.76 -10.96 1.24
N GLY A 103 -0.80 -9.62 1.20
CA GLY A 103 0.37 -8.81 0.84
C GLY A 103 1.57 -9.07 1.76
N THR A 104 1.32 -9.16 3.07
CA THR A 104 2.34 -9.49 4.07
C THR A 104 2.87 -10.92 3.91
N ALA A 105 2.00 -11.89 3.63
CA ALA A 105 2.38 -13.27 3.40
C ALA A 105 3.20 -13.44 2.12
N LEU A 106 2.88 -12.70 1.05
CA LEU A 106 3.62 -12.70 -0.21
C LEU A 106 5.00 -12.03 -0.08
N TYR A 107 5.17 -11.07 0.83
CA TYR A 107 6.46 -10.44 1.10
C TYR A 107 7.51 -11.48 1.54
N TYR A 108 7.13 -12.46 2.36
CA TYR A 108 8.06 -13.46 2.89
C TYR A 108 8.76 -14.32 1.79
N PRO A 109 8.06 -15.06 0.91
CA PRO A 109 8.72 -15.84 -0.13
C PRO A 109 9.38 -14.98 -1.22
N LEU A 110 8.75 -13.87 -1.62
CA LEU A 110 9.23 -13.07 -2.74
C LEU A 110 10.45 -12.21 -2.37
N VAL A 111 10.41 -11.55 -1.20
CA VAL A 111 11.45 -10.61 -0.79
C VAL A 111 12.43 -11.24 0.18
N TYR A 112 11.95 -11.83 1.27
CA TYR A 112 12.84 -12.40 2.30
C TYR A 112 13.58 -13.64 1.81
N LYS A 113 12.86 -14.61 1.19
CA LYS A 113 13.47 -15.81 0.59
C LYS A 113 14.01 -15.57 -0.83
N LYS A 114 13.80 -14.38 -1.40
CA LYS A 114 14.22 -14.00 -2.77
C LYS A 114 13.80 -15.03 -3.83
N TYR A 115 12.63 -15.63 -3.68
CA TYR A 115 12.15 -16.64 -4.62
C TYR A 115 11.84 -16.00 -5.97
N LYS A 116 12.60 -16.36 -7.00
CA LYS A 116 12.37 -15.91 -8.37
C LYS A 116 11.31 -16.81 -9.01
N VAL A 117 10.10 -16.27 -9.18
CA VAL A 117 9.02 -16.99 -9.84
C VAL A 117 9.43 -17.29 -11.30
N PRO A 118 9.41 -18.57 -11.74
CA PRO A 118 9.80 -18.93 -13.10
C PRO A 118 8.85 -18.27 -14.11
N GLY A 119 9.41 -17.72 -15.19
CA GLY A 119 8.64 -17.10 -16.27
C GLY A 119 8.37 -15.59 -16.15
N VAL A 120 8.43 -15.01 -14.94
CA VAL A 120 8.21 -13.57 -14.73
C VAL A 120 9.20 -12.71 -15.51
N GLY A 121 10.46 -13.13 -15.63
CA GLY A 121 11.46 -12.42 -16.41
C GLY A 121 11.15 -12.37 -17.92
N LYS A 122 10.56 -13.44 -18.48
CA LYS A 122 10.15 -13.46 -19.90
C LYS A 122 8.95 -12.55 -20.12
N PHE A 123 7.96 -12.63 -19.23
CA PHE A 123 6.78 -11.77 -19.27
C PHE A 123 7.15 -10.29 -19.13
N ASN A 124 8.01 -9.95 -18.16
CA ASN A 124 8.48 -8.57 -17.98
C ASN A 124 9.16 -8.02 -19.24
N LYS A 125 10.06 -8.80 -19.85
CA LYS A 125 10.71 -8.40 -21.12
C LYS A 125 9.70 -8.22 -22.26
N PHE A 126 8.71 -9.10 -22.36
CA PHE A 126 7.66 -9.01 -23.35
C PHE A 126 6.84 -7.72 -23.19
N VAL A 127 6.38 -7.43 -21.97
CA VAL A 127 5.59 -6.22 -21.68
C VAL A 127 6.40 -4.95 -21.90
N LEU A 128 7.65 -4.91 -21.44
CA LEU A 128 8.55 -3.76 -21.64
C LEU A 128 8.83 -3.51 -23.11
N SER A 129 9.04 -4.57 -23.90
CA SER A 129 9.22 -4.47 -25.35
C SER A 129 7.95 -4.02 -26.07
N TYR A 130 6.77 -4.47 -25.63
CA TYR A 130 5.50 -4.08 -26.24
C TYR A 130 5.17 -2.60 -25.99
N LEU A 131 5.52 -2.09 -24.81
CA LEU A 131 5.28 -0.71 -24.41
C LEU A 131 6.43 0.24 -24.74
N ASP A 132 7.50 -0.25 -25.40
CA ASP A 132 8.73 0.50 -25.69
C ASP A 132 9.35 1.18 -24.46
N ILE A 133 9.26 0.54 -23.30
CA ILE A 133 9.78 1.04 -22.02
C ILE A 133 11.19 0.51 -21.79
N VAL A 134 12.11 1.41 -21.48
CA VAL A 134 13.46 1.07 -21.02
C VAL A 134 13.46 0.95 -19.49
N PRO A 135 13.97 -0.14 -18.90
CA PRO A 135 14.09 -0.24 -17.44
C PRO A 135 15.02 0.87 -16.91
N PRO A 136 14.78 1.37 -15.69
CA PRO A 136 15.71 2.30 -15.04
C PRO A 136 17.12 1.69 -15.03
N GLN A 137 18.14 2.49 -15.32
CA GLN A 137 19.53 2.06 -15.12
C GLN A 137 19.77 2.00 -13.61
N ASP A 138 20.41 0.93 -13.16
CA ASP A 138 20.86 0.84 -11.77
C ASP A 138 21.94 1.94 -11.59
N GLU A 139 21.69 2.92 -10.72
CA GLU A 139 22.71 3.89 -10.32
C GLU A 139 23.74 3.15 -9.45
N ASP A 140 24.95 2.96 -9.99
CA ASP A 140 26.14 2.56 -9.23
C ASP A 140 26.56 3.64 -8.22
#